data_AF-A0A5J4UKK3-F1
#
_entry.id   AF-A0A5J4UKK3-F1
#
_cell.length_a   1.000
_cell.length_b   1.000
_cell.length_c   1.000
_cell.angle_alpha   90.00
_cell.angle_beta   90.00
_cell.angle_gamma   90.00
#
_symmetry.space_group_name_H-M   'P 1'
#
loop_
_entity.id
_entity.type
_entity.pdbx_description
1 polymer ?
#
loop_
_entity_poly.entity_id
_entity_poly.type
_entity_poly.pdbx_seq_one_letter_code
_entity_poly.pdbx_strand_id
1 'polypeptide(L)'
;RNSGLRQASAQEYYGGMLILRGDGTIELSTVVIRQREQSLNQSSNTIYTTSGDINITNCSFERAQFRNDYLSSIRSASIYCEDKFGSLSVVQTNISQQYTSFINPPTDDDLRLQNNIEYGSGCIVILNAQNLKLQECSFIQNQGWRTGVVNIQQMSKNWISPEIDPDSNSPKLSIKQCKFEDNYAIKERTIQDITLKRYNGNDIILDHQYTKNSIMQSFNSSSSSSPVPKVGSQHKQFAVGVFDYILFTRRTADISYASLNGKDQLTGTSGNYSDPLRTIEYAAFYTTSSQLRQSQIYVFPGVFNEKQIFVGGHSLQIIGTKVGSIEPTSVQLQSDKPGPSIIQNSEQTDDDLIQVFNGILTLQLLVIQIDNNDDMPKLFSAIVIHGQLASATIDYCDFRTTNSKGFLDRDFLILDKGGNLTMRFSQAVKIFENYRPVLCIDVSEKSNFLLQQCNITSCEIYDPTSSVLHLNYYTGGTATIDQCQFRYNTAVTPEYIGNRPIAGSILIQLCESYLSTSYRPESQQQQLNNTRVLTIRDCRFDSNIGDCGGSITVSGTRSLLSEERIVFTRCQFENNIASSYYMNPDDPHGNDIYFYVWGMHY
;
A
#
# COMPACT_ATOMS: atom_id res chain seq x y z
N ARG A 1 7.31 47.32 -22.27
CA ARG A 1 6.81 48.14 -21.14
C ARG A 1 6.46 47.18 -20.01
N ASN A 2 7.08 47.32 -18.83
CA ASN A 2 6.75 46.48 -17.67
C ASN A 2 5.46 47.01 -17.04
N SER A 3 4.33 46.35 -17.29
CA SER A 3 3.07 46.64 -16.62
C SER A 3 3.14 46.06 -15.21
N GLY A 4 3.07 46.92 -14.19
CA GLY A 4 2.99 46.49 -12.79
C GLY A 4 1.56 46.55 -12.29
N LEU A 5 1.05 45.44 -11.75
CA LEU A 5 -0.28 45.35 -11.16
C LEU A 5 -0.12 45.23 -9.64
N ARG A 6 -0.74 46.13 -8.87
CA ARG A 6 -0.68 46.08 -7.40
C ARG A 6 -1.83 45.20 -6.90
N GLN A 7 -1.51 44.00 -6.45
CA GLN A 7 -2.49 43.08 -5.87
C GLN A 7 -2.60 43.37 -4.37
N ALA A 8 -3.65 44.08 -3.99
CA ALA A 8 -4.14 44.15 -2.62
C ALA A 8 -5.65 43.94 -2.68
N SER A 9 -6.08 42.69 -2.73
CA SER A 9 -7.51 42.37 -2.64
C SER A 9 -7.88 42.17 -1.17
N ALA A 10 -8.90 42.87 -0.69
CA ALA A 10 -9.65 42.43 0.48
C ALA A 10 -10.11 40.97 0.25
N GLN A 11 -10.17 40.19 1.32
CA GLN A 11 -10.43 38.75 1.33
C GLN A 11 -11.76 38.34 0.67
N GLU A 12 -12.61 39.31 0.32
CA GLU A 12 -14.03 39.09 0.08
C GLU A 12 -14.43 38.80 -1.37
N TYR A 13 -13.65 39.07 -2.44
CA TYR A 13 -14.25 38.96 -3.80
C TYR A 13 -13.45 38.40 -4.99
N TYR A 14 -12.12 38.20 -4.96
CA TYR A 14 -11.41 37.73 -6.15
C TYR A 14 -10.38 36.63 -5.82
N GLY A 15 -10.65 35.42 -6.31
CA GLY A 15 -9.88 34.21 -6.05
C GLY A 15 -8.46 34.21 -6.63
N GLY A 16 -8.10 35.13 -7.53
CA GLY A 16 -6.74 35.30 -8.03
C GLY A 16 -6.53 36.54 -8.92
N MET A 17 -5.30 36.73 -9.43
CA MET A 17 -4.97 37.83 -10.36
C MET A 17 -5.61 37.63 -11.73
N LEU A 18 -5.61 36.40 -12.24
CA LEU A 18 -6.35 35.98 -13.43
C LEU A 18 -7.44 35.00 -13.00
N ILE A 19 -8.68 35.25 -13.41
CA ILE A 19 -9.84 34.46 -12.96
C ILE A 19 -10.65 33.98 -14.17
N LEU A 20 -10.99 32.69 -14.18
CA LEU A 20 -11.90 32.10 -15.15
C LEU A 20 -13.01 31.32 -14.43
N ARG A 21 -14.26 31.74 -14.64
CA ARG A 21 -15.44 31.09 -14.04
C ARG A 21 -16.43 30.49 -15.04
N GLY A 22 -16.12 30.58 -16.33
CA GLY A 22 -16.93 30.08 -17.44
C GLY A 22 -16.07 29.32 -18.45
N ASP A 23 -16.69 28.81 -19.51
CA ASP A 23 -16.08 27.88 -20.48
C ASP A 23 -15.09 28.55 -21.47
N GLY A 24 -14.54 29.70 -21.09
CA GLY A 24 -13.55 30.43 -21.88
C GLY A 24 -12.15 29.85 -21.74
N THR A 25 -11.16 30.60 -22.22
CA THR A 25 -9.75 30.22 -22.15
C THR A 25 -8.91 31.36 -21.60
N ILE A 26 -8.04 31.07 -20.62
CA ILE A 26 -6.92 31.95 -20.28
C ILE A 26 -5.72 31.50 -21.11
N GLU A 27 -5.20 32.39 -21.96
CA GLU A 27 -3.99 32.15 -22.73
C GLU A 27 -2.88 33.12 -22.32
N LEU A 28 -1.74 32.58 -21.90
CA LEU A 28 -0.54 33.31 -21.55
C LEU A 28 0.61 32.84 -22.45
N SER A 29 1.20 33.77 -23.19
CA SER A 29 2.37 33.51 -24.03
C SER A 29 3.45 34.53 -23.76
N THR A 30 4.69 34.09 -23.48
CA THR A 30 5.84 34.97 -23.26
C THR A 30 5.68 35.98 -22.10
N VAL A 31 5.04 35.55 -21.01
CA VAL A 31 4.76 36.40 -19.83
C VAL A 31 5.69 36.04 -18.66
N VAL A 32 6.18 37.07 -17.97
CA VAL A 32 6.89 36.93 -16.69
C VAL A 32 6.01 37.45 -15.55
N ILE A 33 5.68 36.58 -14.60
CA ILE A 33 4.90 36.91 -13.40
C ILE A 33 5.82 36.78 -12.20
N ARG A 34 5.93 37.83 -11.40
CA ARG A 34 6.77 37.85 -10.20
C ARG A 34 6.19 38.75 -9.13
N GLN A 35 6.38 38.39 -7.88
CA GLN A 35 6.00 39.24 -6.76
C GLN A 35 7.08 40.31 -6.51
N ARG A 36 6.69 41.59 -6.58
CA ARG A 36 7.61 42.70 -6.33
C ARG A 36 7.97 42.86 -4.84
N GLU A 37 6.98 42.81 -3.96
CA GLU A 37 7.15 42.96 -2.51
C GLU A 37 7.20 41.59 -1.85
N GLN A 38 8.40 41.02 -1.71
CA GLN A 38 8.60 39.64 -1.22
C GLN A 38 8.39 39.46 0.29
N SER A 39 8.14 40.54 1.05
CA SER A 39 7.87 40.48 2.49
C SER A 39 6.39 40.29 2.83
N LEU A 40 5.50 40.37 1.82
CA LEU A 40 4.06 40.24 2.01
C LEU A 40 3.59 38.90 1.48
N ASN A 41 2.78 38.17 2.25
CA ASN A 41 2.18 36.94 1.76
C ASN A 41 0.89 37.24 0.99
N GLN A 42 0.73 36.66 -0.20
CA GLN A 42 -0.46 36.78 -1.03
C GLN A 42 -1.58 35.89 -0.48
N SER A 43 -2.76 36.47 -0.23
CA SER A 43 -3.95 35.74 0.23
C SER A 43 -4.88 35.27 -0.89
N SER A 44 -4.45 35.42 -2.15
CA SER A 44 -5.18 34.97 -3.35
C SER A 44 -4.23 34.35 -4.36
N ASN A 45 -4.79 33.59 -5.31
CA ASN A 45 -4.01 32.86 -6.30
C ASN A 45 -3.41 33.78 -7.39
N THR A 46 -2.40 33.31 -8.14
CA THR A 46 -2.01 34.01 -9.38
C THR A 46 -3.03 33.74 -10.48
N ILE A 47 -3.39 32.47 -10.70
CA ILE A 47 -4.47 32.04 -11.59
C ILE A 47 -5.46 31.21 -10.80
N TYR A 48 -6.75 31.55 -10.87
CA TYR A 48 -7.83 30.80 -10.23
C TYR A 48 -8.92 30.49 -11.23
N THR A 49 -9.27 29.21 -11.37
CA THR A 49 -10.27 28.77 -12.36
C THR A 49 -11.26 27.78 -11.78
N THR A 50 -12.54 27.95 -12.13
CA THR A 50 -13.60 26.99 -11.79
C THR A 50 -14.12 26.19 -12.98
N SER A 51 -13.89 26.68 -14.20
CA SER A 51 -14.21 26.00 -15.47
C SER A 51 -13.34 26.53 -16.62
N GLY A 52 -13.55 26.01 -17.83
CA GLY A 52 -12.81 26.39 -19.04
C GLY A 52 -11.38 25.86 -19.08
N ASP A 53 -10.54 26.50 -19.89
CA ASP A 53 -9.19 26.03 -20.23
C ASP A 53 -8.09 27.05 -19.90
N ILE A 54 -6.89 26.56 -19.58
CA ILE A 54 -5.70 27.39 -19.35
C ILE A 54 -4.57 26.90 -20.27
N ASN A 55 -4.04 27.81 -21.10
CA ASN A 55 -2.90 27.58 -21.97
C ASN A 55 -1.76 28.53 -21.60
N ILE A 56 -0.62 27.98 -21.15
CA ILE A 56 0.57 28.73 -20.75
C ILE A 56 1.75 28.27 -21.60
N THR A 57 2.35 29.17 -22.36
CA THR A 57 3.47 28.86 -23.25
C THR A 57 4.62 29.85 -23.08
N ASN A 58 5.83 29.32 -22.88
CA ASN A 58 7.05 30.13 -22.80
C ASN A 58 6.99 31.25 -21.74
N CYS A 59 6.40 30.96 -20.57
CA CYS A 59 6.24 31.90 -19.47
C CYS A 59 7.26 31.66 -18.35
N SER A 60 7.36 32.61 -17.42
CA SER A 60 8.13 32.47 -16.19
C SER A 60 7.31 32.93 -14.98
N PHE A 61 7.10 32.03 -14.02
CA PHE A 61 6.56 32.34 -12.70
C PHE A 61 7.75 32.36 -11.73
N GLU A 62 8.15 33.56 -11.34
CA GLU A 62 9.23 33.79 -10.39
C GLU A 62 8.68 33.97 -8.98
N ARG A 63 9.60 34.02 -8.00
CA ARG A 63 9.34 34.07 -6.57
C ARG A 63 8.03 34.76 -6.16
N ALA A 64 7.19 34.00 -5.47
CA ALA A 64 5.96 34.48 -4.82
C ALA A 64 5.73 33.73 -3.50
N GLN A 65 5.18 34.43 -2.51
CA GLN A 65 4.84 33.89 -1.20
C GLN A 65 3.33 33.94 -1.01
N PHE A 66 2.73 32.82 -0.66
CA PHE A 66 1.29 32.70 -0.43
C PHE A 66 0.99 32.48 1.05
N ARG A 67 -0.13 33.03 1.50
CA ARG A 67 -0.68 32.86 2.84
C ARG A 67 -1.69 31.74 2.82
N ASN A 68 -1.33 30.62 3.44
CA ASN A 68 -2.24 29.51 3.71
C ASN A 68 -2.31 29.26 5.22
N ASP A 69 -3.53 29.25 5.74
CA ASP A 69 -3.81 28.95 7.15
C ASP A 69 -4.41 27.54 7.24
N TYR A 70 -3.88 26.70 8.14
CA TYR A 70 -4.29 25.28 8.27
C TYR A 70 -5.80 25.10 8.46
N LEU A 71 -6.43 25.99 9.23
CA LEU A 71 -7.88 25.94 9.51
C LEU A 71 -8.75 26.59 8.41
N SER A 72 -8.14 27.16 7.37
CA SER A 72 -8.86 27.80 6.27
C SER A 72 -9.30 26.79 5.21
N SER A 73 -10.52 26.92 4.70
CA SER A 73 -10.99 26.19 3.51
C SER A 73 -10.41 26.77 2.22
N ILE A 74 -10.05 28.06 2.21
CA ILE A 74 -9.50 28.75 1.04
C ILE A 74 -7.98 28.59 1.03
N ARG A 75 -7.44 28.19 -0.11
CA ARG A 75 -6.01 27.99 -0.33
C ARG A 75 -5.53 28.81 -1.53
N SER A 76 -4.33 29.34 -1.39
CA SER A 76 -3.65 30.18 -2.36
C SER A 76 -2.43 29.45 -2.92
N ALA A 77 -2.31 29.49 -4.24
CA ALA A 77 -1.28 28.88 -5.06
C ALA A 77 -1.02 29.73 -6.32
N SER A 78 0.00 29.36 -7.09
CA SER A 78 0.26 30.00 -8.39
C SER A 78 -0.87 29.69 -9.38
N ILE A 79 -1.29 28.43 -9.45
CA ILE A 79 -2.42 28.00 -10.28
C ILE A 79 -3.33 27.12 -9.43
N TYR A 80 -4.60 27.50 -9.31
CA TYR A 80 -5.60 26.74 -8.56
C TYR A 80 -6.83 26.48 -9.43
N CYS A 81 -7.11 25.20 -9.68
CA CYS A 81 -8.19 24.73 -10.53
C CYS A 81 -9.21 23.94 -9.69
N GLU A 82 -10.47 24.38 -9.66
CA GLU A 82 -11.55 23.71 -8.95
C GLU A 82 -12.16 22.51 -9.70
N ASP A 83 -13.19 21.91 -9.11
CA ASP A 83 -13.76 20.61 -9.46
C ASP A 83 -14.36 20.55 -10.90
N LYS A 84 -14.82 21.67 -11.46
CA LYS A 84 -15.48 21.72 -12.78
C LYS A 84 -14.56 22.22 -13.91
N PHE A 85 -13.26 22.11 -13.72
CA PHE A 85 -12.26 22.60 -14.66
C PHE A 85 -12.06 21.70 -15.90
N GLY A 86 -11.82 22.33 -17.05
CA GLY A 86 -11.61 21.68 -18.36
C GLY A 86 -10.18 21.17 -18.48
N SER A 87 -9.28 21.95 -19.09
CA SER A 87 -7.91 21.54 -19.36
C SER A 87 -6.83 22.55 -18.95
N LEU A 88 -5.70 22.04 -18.44
CA LEU A 88 -4.49 22.83 -18.18
C LEU A 88 -3.37 22.33 -19.11
N SER A 89 -2.83 23.23 -19.92
CA SER A 89 -1.64 22.99 -20.76
C SER A 89 -0.56 24.00 -20.43
N VAL A 90 0.57 23.53 -19.89
CA VAL A 90 1.76 24.32 -19.59
C VAL A 90 2.93 23.80 -20.41
N VAL A 91 3.52 24.67 -21.23
CA VAL A 91 4.56 24.32 -22.20
C VAL A 91 5.73 25.29 -22.08
N GLN A 92 6.96 24.77 -22.06
CA GLN A 92 8.21 25.56 -22.10
C GLN A 92 8.27 26.66 -21.02
N THR A 93 7.70 26.38 -19.84
CA THR A 93 7.50 27.38 -18.79
C THR A 93 8.37 27.08 -17.58
N ASN A 94 8.96 28.11 -17.00
CA ASN A 94 9.69 28.02 -15.73
C ASN A 94 8.79 28.45 -14.58
N ILE A 95 8.67 27.62 -13.54
CA ILE A 95 7.98 27.95 -12.29
C ILE A 95 8.94 27.75 -11.14
N SER A 96 9.31 28.84 -10.49
CA SER A 96 10.37 28.83 -9.48
C SER A 96 10.01 29.60 -8.23
N GLN A 97 10.47 29.09 -7.08
CA GLN A 97 10.37 29.75 -5.77
C GLN A 97 8.94 30.16 -5.38
N GLN A 98 7.96 29.32 -5.70
CA GLN A 98 6.58 29.49 -5.25
C GLN A 98 6.44 28.86 -3.85
N TYR A 99 6.06 29.67 -2.85
CA TYR A 99 5.97 29.23 -1.45
C TYR A 99 4.50 29.17 -1.00
N THR A 100 3.97 27.95 -0.87
CA THR A 100 2.53 27.68 -0.64
C THR A 100 2.23 26.87 0.64
N SER A 101 3.21 26.69 1.53
CA SER A 101 3.04 26.00 2.81
C SER A 101 2.19 26.82 3.80
N PHE A 102 1.84 26.22 4.94
CA PHE A 102 1.14 26.96 5.99
C PHE A 102 2.05 27.93 6.72
N ILE A 103 1.47 29.05 7.12
CA ILE A 103 2.12 30.01 8.02
C ILE A 103 2.30 29.38 9.39
N ASN A 104 1.24 28.73 9.90
CA ASN A 104 1.25 27.98 11.14
C ASN A 104 0.98 26.51 10.82
N PRO A 105 2.02 25.68 10.63
CA PRO A 105 1.83 24.27 10.34
C PRO A 105 1.29 23.52 11.55
N PRO A 106 0.42 22.50 11.36
CA PRO A 106 -0.07 21.66 12.45
C PRO A 106 1.05 20.80 13.05
N THR A 107 0.84 20.37 14.29
CA THR A 107 1.71 19.41 15.00
C THR A 107 1.38 17.96 14.64
N ASP A 108 2.23 17.01 15.06
CA ASP A 108 1.99 15.57 14.91
C ASP A 108 0.64 15.16 15.54
N ASP A 109 0.30 15.71 16.72
CA ASP A 109 -0.97 15.41 17.41
C ASP A 109 -2.19 16.01 16.71
N ASP A 110 -2.08 17.24 16.18
CA ASP A 110 -3.15 17.86 15.38
C ASP A 110 -3.49 17.02 14.15
N LEU A 111 -2.47 16.41 13.53
CA LEU A 111 -2.62 15.56 12.36
C LEU A 111 -3.20 14.18 12.70
N ARG A 112 -2.86 13.61 13.86
CA ARG A 112 -3.42 12.32 14.31
C ARG A 112 -4.92 12.40 14.59
N LEU A 113 -5.38 13.55 15.07
CA LEU A 113 -6.81 13.81 15.33
C LEU A 113 -7.59 14.17 14.05
N GLN A 114 -6.91 14.32 12.92
CA GLN A 114 -7.52 14.75 11.68
C GLN A 114 -8.25 13.60 10.97
N ASN A 115 -9.57 13.74 10.77
CA ASN A 115 -10.37 12.73 10.07
C ASN A 115 -10.15 12.69 8.55
N ASN A 116 -9.59 13.76 7.97
CA ASN A 116 -9.39 13.90 6.52
C ASN A 116 -7.96 14.34 6.22
N ILE A 117 -7.36 13.81 5.17
CA ILE A 117 -6.07 14.29 4.67
C ILE A 117 -6.26 15.71 4.09
N GLU A 118 -5.32 16.62 4.36
CA GLU A 118 -5.35 17.97 3.82
C GLU A 118 -4.72 18.02 2.42
N TYR A 119 -5.45 18.48 1.40
CA TYR A 119 -5.03 18.40 -0.01
C TYR A 119 -4.73 19.77 -0.65
N GLY A 120 -4.60 20.84 0.13
CA GLY A 120 -4.69 22.21 -0.38
C GLY A 120 -3.42 22.91 -0.88
N SER A 121 -2.27 22.25 -0.93
CA SER A 121 -0.97 22.93 -1.18
C SER A 121 -0.19 22.37 -2.37
N GLY A 122 0.69 23.21 -2.94
CA GLY A 122 1.46 23.00 -4.17
C GLY A 122 1.44 24.28 -5.01
N CYS A 123 2.42 24.48 -5.90
CA CYS A 123 2.40 25.63 -6.82
C CYS A 123 1.25 25.54 -7.85
N ILE A 124 0.88 24.31 -8.24
CA ILE A 124 -0.26 23.99 -9.10
C ILE A 124 -1.16 23.03 -8.34
N VAL A 125 -2.38 23.44 -8.05
CA VAL A 125 -3.39 22.62 -7.36
C VAL A 125 -4.57 22.37 -8.30
N ILE A 126 -4.90 21.10 -8.50
CA ILE A 126 -5.96 20.64 -9.39
C ILE A 126 -6.90 19.77 -8.57
N LEU A 127 -8.08 20.30 -8.24
CA LEU A 127 -9.14 19.52 -7.60
C LEU A 127 -9.69 18.49 -8.58
N ASN A 128 -10.01 18.90 -9.81
CA ASN A 128 -10.32 18.01 -10.91
C ASN A 128 -9.97 18.66 -12.26
N ALA A 129 -9.56 17.87 -13.25
CA ALA A 129 -9.37 18.32 -14.63
C ALA A 129 -9.76 17.22 -15.62
N GLN A 130 -10.24 17.58 -16.81
CA GLN A 130 -10.43 16.63 -17.91
C GLN A 130 -9.10 16.25 -18.55
N ASN A 131 -8.25 17.24 -18.82
CA ASN A 131 -6.94 17.07 -19.44
C ASN A 131 -5.85 17.89 -18.72
N LEU A 132 -4.67 17.30 -18.53
CA LEU A 132 -3.49 17.96 -17.99
C LEU A 132 -2.27 17.65 -18.86
N LYS A 133 -1.61 18.69 -19.33
CA LYS A 133 -0.38 18.61 -20.11
C LYS A 133 0.69 19.51 -19.51
N LEU A 134 1.82 18.93 -19.10
CA LEU A 134 3.05 19.61 -18.77
C LEU A 134 4.13 19.17 -19.76
N GLN A 135 4.74 20.11 -20.49
CA GLN A 135 5.75 19.78 -21.50
C GLN A 135 6.92 20.75 -21.44
N GLU A 136 8.16 20.23 -21.37
CA GLU A 136 9.39 21.04 -21.40
C GLU A 136 9.42 22.12 -20.30
N CYS A 137 8.78 21.85 -19.15
CA CYS A 137 8.72 22.77 -18.02
C CYS A 137 9.90 22.60 -17.06
N SER A 138 10.29 23.67 -16.38
CA SER A 138 11.24 23.62 -15.26
C SER A 138 10.55 24.06 -13.96
N PHE A 139 10.65 23.22 -12.93
CA PHE A 139 10.08 23.47 -11.60
C PHE A 139 11.20 23.49 -10.58
N ILE A 140 11.57 24.68 -10.11
CA ILE A 140 12.82 24.91 -9.37
C ILE A 140 12.53 25.54 -8.00
N GLN A 141 12.98 24.91 -6.92
CA GLN A 141 12.93 25.48 -5.56
C GLN A 141 11.52 25.86 -5.07
N ASN A 142 10.49 25.16 -5.53
CA ASN A 142 9.12 25.38 -5.06
C ASN A 142 8.89 24.67 -3.73
N GLN A 143 8.00 25.24 -2.92
CA GLN A 143 7.65 24.69 -1.62
C GLN A 143 6.15 24.73 -1.40
N GLY A 144 5.63 23.67 -0.81
CA GLY A 144 4.25 23.60 -0.34
C GLY A 144 4.16 22.66 0.86
N TRP A 145 2.97 22.51 1.43
CA TRP A 145 2.82 21.69 2.64
C TRP A 145 3.12 20.21 2.37
N ARG A 146 2.26 19.54 1.58
CA ARG A 146 2.43 18.12 1.20
C ARG A 146 3.20 17.91 -0.09
N THR A 147 3.15 18.89 -1.00
CA THR A 147 3.90 18.88 -2.25
C THR A 147 4.41 20.25 -2.61
N GLY A 148 5.60 20.30 -3.21
CA GLY A 148 6.22 21.53 -3.68
C GLY A 148 5.59 22.04 -4.97
N VAL A 149 5.26 21.14 -5.91
CA VAL A 149 4.93 21.55 -7.28
C VAL A 149 3.48 21.24 -7.65
N VAL A 150 3.14 20.00 -7.97
CA VAL A 150 1.83 19.66 -8.56
C VAL A 150 1.05 18.78 -7.61
N ASN A 151 -0.19 19.18 -7.34
CA ASN A 151 -1.15 18.43 -6.55
C ASN A 151 -2.39 18.14 -7.39
N ILE A 152 -2.63 16.86 -7.70
CA ILE A 152 -3.77 16.41 -8.50
C ILE A 152 -4.65 15.51 -7.64
N GLN A 153 -5.83 16.00 -7.27
CA GLN A 153 -6.78 15.22 -6.47
C GLN A 153 -7.64 14.30 -7.32
N GLN A 154 -8.08 14.77 -8.49
CA GLN A 154 -8.93 14.02 -9.39
C GLN A 154 -8.65 14.35 -10.85
N MET A 155 -8.87 13.38 -11.74
CA MET A 155 -9.04 13.67 -13.16
C MET A 155 -10.24 12.95 -13.75
N SER A 156 -10.92 13.62 -14.66
CA SER A 156 -12.00 13.05 -15.47
C SER A 156 -13.16 12.42 -14.70
N LYS A 157 -13.66 13.09 -13.64
CA LYS A 157 -15.10 12.93 -13.35
C LYS A 157 -15.82 13.55 -14.56
N ASN A 158 -16.63 12.78 -15.28
CA ASN A 158 -17.40 13.32 -16.39
C ASN A 158 -18.53 14.20 -15.82
N TRP A 159 -18.36 15.52 -15.83
CA TRP A 159 -19.41 16.48 -15.45
C TRP A 159 -20.20 17.01 -16.65
N ILE A 160 -19.64 16.85 -17.85
CA ILE A 160 -20.24 17.25 -19.12
C ILE A 160 -20.49 15.96 -19.90
N SER A 161 -21.68 15.38 -19.75
CA SER A 161 -22.31 14.30 -20.56
C SER A 161 -21.50 13.01 -20.88
N PRO A 162 -22.15 11.84 -21.00
CA PRO A 162 -21.50 10.59 -21.43
C PRO A 162 -21.37 10.54 -22.96
N GLU A 163 -20.90 11.61 -23.60
CA GLU A 163 -20.47 11.51 -24.99
C GLU A 163 -19.07 10.91 -24.97
N ILE A 164 -19.05 9.61 -25.24
CA ILE A 164 -17.87 8.84 -25.61
C ILE A 164 -17.20 9.59 -26.75
N ASP A 165 -16.10 10.29 -26.47
CA ASP A 165 -15.17 10.70 -27.51
C ASP A 165 -14.53 9.41 -28.06
N PRO A 166 -14.89 8.93 -29.26
CA PRO A 166 -14.43 7.66 -29.78
C PRO A 166 -12.95 7.70 -30.20
N ASP A 167 -12.33 8.88 -30.23
CA ASP A 167 -11.00 9.13 -30.81
C ASP A 167 -9.93 9.62 -29.80
N SER A 168 -10.19 9.54 -28.50
CA SER A 168 -9.25 10.01 -27.47
C SER A 168 -8.11 8.99 -27.19
N ASN A 169 -7.24 8.73 -28.17
CA ASN A 169 -5.96 8.04 -27.95
C ASN A 169 -4.94 8.92 -27.19
N SER A 170 -5.28 10.17 -26.86
CA SER A 170 -4.43 11.06 -26.07
C SER A 170 -4.56 10.78 -24.58
N PRO A 171 -3.46 10.59 -23.85
CA PRO A 171 -3.53 10.40 -22.41
C PRO A 171 -4.04 11.67 -21.73
N LYS A 172 -5.07 11.54 -20.89
CA LYS A 172 -5.67 12.63 -20.10
C LYS A 172 -4.65 13.33 -19.20
N LEU A 173 -3.60 12.63 -18.78
CA LEU A 173 -2.44 13.15 -18.05
C LEU A 173 -1.19 12.97 -18.90
N SER A 174 -0.41 14.03 -19.13
CA SER A 174 0.83 13.97 -19.90
C SER A 174 1.90 14.89 -19.30
N ILE A 175 2.98 14.31 -18.78
CA ILE A 175 4.13 15.03 -18.22
C ILE A 175 5.40 14.64 -18.98
N LYS A 176 5.86 15.53 -19.87
CA LYS A 176 6.92 15.23 -20.85
C LYS A 176 8.08 16.19 -20.74
N GLN A 177 9.31 15.67 -20.65
CA GLN A 177 10.54 16.45 -20.66
C GLN A 177 10.58 17.56 -19.60
N CYS A 178 9.95 17.33 -18.45
CA CYS A 178 9.94 18.29 -17.34
C CYS A 178 11.15 18.06 -16.41
N LYS A 179 11.71 19.14 -15.88
CA LYS A 179 12.78 19.11 -14.87
C LYS A 179 12.22 19.56 -13.53
N PHE A 180 12.41 18.76 -12.50
CA PHE A 180 12.08 19.07 -11.12
C PHE A 180 13.37 19.16 -10.30
N GLU A 181 13.62 20.31 -9.69
CA GLU A 181 14.90 20.62 -9.04
C GLU A 181 14.67 21.29 -7.70
N ASP A 182 15.20 20.67 -6.64
CA ASP A 182 15.17 21.19 -5.27
C ASP A 182 13.77 21.63 -4.81
N ASN A 183 12.70 20.91 -5.18
CA ASN A 183 11.37 21.19 -4.61
C ASN A 183 11.20 20.45 -3.28
N TYR A 184 10.34 20.98 -2.40
CA TYR A 184 10.17 20.42 -1.06
C TYR A 184 8.72 20.47 -0.57
N ALA A 185 8.27 19.35 -0.01
CA ALA A 185 7.14 19.31 0.91
C ALA A 185 7.63 19.76 2.31
N ILE A 186 7.14 20.88 2.82
CA ILE A 186 7.51 21.42 4.13
C ILE A 186 7.12 20.45 5.26
N LYS A 187 6.04 19.69 5.07
CA LYS A 187 5.60 18.68 6.03
C LYS A 187 6.69 17.67 6.38
N GLU A 188 7.56 17.32 5.42
CA GLU A 188 8.69 16.40 5.64
C GLU A 188 9.65 16.89 6.74
N ARG A 189 9.84 18.20 6.82
CA ARG A 189 10.76 18.86 7.75
C ARG A 189 10.11 19.20 9.10
N THR A 190 8.81 19.49 9.08
CA THR A 190 8.08 19.92 10.27
C THR A 190 7.65 18.75 11.15
N ILE A 191 7.10 17.70 10.53
CA ILE A 191 6.57 16.53 11.23
C ILE A 191 7.72 15.58 11.53
N GLN A 192 7.72 14.91 12.69
CA GLN A 192 8.76 13.93 13.02
C GLN A 192 8.29 12.51 12.69
N ASP A 193 7.04 12.20 13.03
CA ASP A 193 6.42 10.89 12.80
C ASP A 193 6.36 10.53 11.30
N ILE A 194 6.98 9.40 10.93
CA ILE A 194 7.11 8.95 9.54
C ILE A 194 5.78 8.47 8.98
N THR A 195 4.91 7.87 9.82
CA THR A 195 3.62 7.36 9.36
C THR A 195 2.72 8.48 8.84
N LEU A 196 2.92 9.70 9.33
CA LEU A 196 2.23 10.91 8.86
C LEU A 196 2.83 11.50 7.57
N LYS A 197 3.97 11.00 7.10
CA LYS A 197 4.70 11.52 5.92
C LYS A 197 4.51 10.70 4.65
N ARG A 198 3.93 9.50 4.73
CA ARG A 198 3.74 8.57 3.58
C ARG A 198 3.12 9.24 2.35
N TYR A 199 2.15 10.12 2.57
CA TYR A 199 1.40 10.81 1.52
C TYR A 199 1.99 12.16 1.09
N ASN A 200 3.25 12.45 1.41
CA ASN A 200 3.99 13.62 0.90
C ASN A 200 4.67 13.26 -0.41
N GLY A 201 4.78 14.21 -1.34
CA GLY A 201 5.61 14.09 -2.55
C GLY A 201 6.28 15.42 -2.80
N ASN A 202 7.60 15.48 -2.96
CA ASN A 202 8.30 16.76 -3.06
C ASN A 202 7.96 17.50 -4.35
N ASP A 203 7.80 16.76 -5.46
CA ASP A 203 7.44 17.33 -6.75
C ASP A 203 5.96 17.15 -7.06
N ILE A 204 5.48 15.90 -7.12
CA ILE A 204 4.12 15.61 -7.59
C ILE A 204 3.38 14.66 -6.65
N ILE A 205 2.13 15.02 -6.36
CA ILE A 205 1.15 14.12 -5.76
C ILE A 205 0.01 13.86 -6.76
N LEU A 206 -0.30 12.59 -6.92
CA LEU A 206 -1.44 12.07 -7.69
C LEU A 206 -2.32 11.29 -6.72
N ASP A 207 -3.44 11.87 -6.29
CA ASP A 207 -4.34 11.31 -5.26
C ASP A 207 -5.60 10.64 -5.88
N HIS A 208 -5.61 10.36 -7.20
CA HIS A 208 -6.74 9.75 -7.93
C HIS A 208 -6.53 8.29 -8.37
N GLN A 209 -7.61 7.63 -8.85
CA GLN A 209 -7.73 6.23 -9.34
C GLN A 209 -6.84 5.89 -10.56
N TYR A 210 -5.54 6.06 -10.45
CA TYR A 210 -4.63 5.70 -11.54
C TYR A 210 -3.91 4.39 -11.22
N THR A 211 -3.98 3.42 -12.12
CA THR A 211 -3.06 2.26 -12.02
C THR A 211 -1.61 2.73 -12.19
N LYS A 212 -0.66 2.06 -11.53
CA LYS A 212 0.79 2.32 -11.72
C LYS A 212 1.17 2.40 -13.20
N ASN A 213 0.65 1.47 -14.02
CA ASN A 213 0.90 1.45 -15.46
C ASN A 213 0.37 2.70 -16.17
N SER A 214 -0.84 3.16 -15.84
CA SER A 214 -1.41 4.39 -16.42
C SER A 214 -0.60 5.64 -16.08
N ILE A 215 -0.06 5.72 -14.86
CA ILE A 215 0.83 6.81 -14.46
C ILE A 215 2.14 6.67 -15.22
N MET A 216 2.78 5.51 -15.23
CA MET A 216 4.04 5.32 -15.94
C MET A 216 3.96 5.72 -17.43
N GLN A 217 2.85 5.39 -18.10
CA GLN A 217 2.61 5.81 -19.49
C GLN A 217 2.42 7.32 -19.66
N SER A 218 2.00 8.02 -18.62
CA SER A 218 1.77 9.48 -18.63
C SER A 218 3.06 10.28 -18.51
N PHE A 219 4.17 9.67 -18.08
CA PHE A 219 5.46 10.34 -17.87
C PHE A 219 6.46 9.94 -18.95
N ASN A 220 7.11 10.91 -19.59
CA ASN A 220 8.13 10.65 -20.60
C ASN A 220 9.30 11.61 -20.47
N SER A 221 10.52 11.06 -20.29
CA SER A 221 11.77 11.84 -20.28
C SER A 221 11.81 13.00 -19.26
N SER A 222 11.02 12.92 -18.20
CA SER A 222 11.02 13.89 -17.09
C SER A 222 11.94 13.41 -15.98
N SER A 223 12.56 14.34 -15.22
CA SER A 223 13.54 14.00 -14.18
C SER A 223 13.37 14.84 -12.92
N SER A 224 13.66 14.26 -11.77
CA SER A 224 13.74 14.94 -10.48
C SER A 224 15.14 14.84 -9.86
N SER A 225 15.56 15.95 -9.23
CA SER A 225 16.73 16.06 -8.35
C SER A 225 16.37 16.52 -6.94
N SER A 226 15.07 16.68 -6.65
CA SER A 226 14.55 16.97 -5.31
C SER A 226 14.93 15.84 -4.33
N PRO A 227 14.99 16.10 -3.00
CA PRO A 227 15.29 15.04 -2.03
C PRO A 227 14.36 13.86 -2.22
N VAL A 228 14.91 12.66 -1.98
CA VAL A 228 14.31 11.33 -2.18
C VAL A 228 12.80 11.38 -2.45
N PRO A 229 12.41 11.26 -3.74
CA PRO A 229 11.01 11.29 -4.13
C PRO A 229 10.24 10.15 -3.47
N LYS A 230 9.09 10.48 -2.88
CA LYS A 230 8.41 9.66 -1.88
C LYS A 230 7.42 8.66 -2.49
N VAL A 231 7.10 7.68 -1.65
CA VAL A 231 6.40 6.44 -1.99
C VAL A 231 5.08 6.35 -1.20
N GLY A 232 3.95 6.42 -1.92
CA GLY A 232 2.68 5.79 -1.52
C GLY A 232 1.71 6.60 -0.64
N SER A 233 0.44 6.73 -1.09
CA SER A 233 -0.68 7.18 -0.25
C SER A 233 -1.59 6.01 0.14
N GLN A 234 -2.11 6.03 1.37
CA GLN A 234 -3.18 5.16 1.85
C GLN A 234 -4.53 5.83 1.54
N HIS A 235 -5.34 5.26 0.63
CA HIS A 235 -6.76 5.63 0.53
C HIS A 235 -7.66 4.41 0.36
N LYS A 236 -8.70 4.34 1.21
CA LYS A 236 -9.56 3.17 1.45
C LYS A 236 -10.24 2.58 0.21
N GLN A 237 -10.41 3.35 -0.87
CA GLN A 237 -11.16 2.89 -2.03
C GLN A 237 -10.29 2.32 -3.18
N PHE A 238 -9.07 2.81 -3.43
CA PHE A 238 -8.37 2.47 -4.68
C PHE A 238 -6.84 2.31 -4.63
N ALA A 239 -6.18 2.42 -3.45
CA ALA A 239 -4.79 1.98 -3.26
C ALA A 239 -3.76 2.53 -4.28
N VAL A 240 -3.80 3.83 -4.57
CA VAL A 240 -2.73 4.45 -5.36
C VAL A 240 -2.55 5.91 -4.97
N GLY A 241 -1.34 6.27 -4.52
CA GLY A 241 -0.94 7.66 -4.40
C GLY A 241 0.56 7.82 -4.25
N VAL A 242 0.99 9.08 -4.40
CA VAL A 242 2.36 9.61 -4.50
C VAL A 242 3.33 8.75 -5.32
N PHE A 243 3.50 9.15 -6.59
CA PHE A 243 4.41 8.54 -7.54
C PHE A 243 5.61 9.42 -7.86
N ASP A 244 6.02 10.22 -6.89
CA ASP A 244 7.14 11.15 -7.02
C ASP A 244 8.41 10.40 -7.47
N TYR A 245 8.60 9.17 -6.97
CA TYR A 245 9.68 8.26 -7.38
C TYR A 245 9.74 7.94 -8.89
N ILE A 246 8.63 8.07 -9.64
CA ILE A 246 8.62 7.89 -11.10
C ILE A 246 9.48 8.94 -11.81
N LEU A 247 9.64 10.13 -11.21
CA LEU A 247 10.49 11.18 -11.75
C LEU A 247 11.98 10.90 -11.52
N PHE A 248 12.33 9.92 -10.67
CA PHE A 248 13.71 9.57 -10.42
C PHE A 248 14.27 8.71 -11.57
N THR A 249 14.94 9.38 -12.50
CA THR A 249 15.51 8.76 -13.72
C THR A 249 16.84 8.03 -13.47
N ARG A 250 17.42 8.12 -12.28
CA ARG A 250 18.63 7.34 -11.96
C ARG A 250 18.24 5.86 -11.90
N ARG A 251 18.92 5.05 -12.70
CA ARG A 251 18.84 3.57 -12.69
C ARG A 251 19.53 2.97 -11.45
N THR A 252 19.32 3.56 -10.28
CA THR A 252 19.91 3.08 -9.03
C THR A 252 18.82 2.37 -8.23
N ALA A 253 19.15 1.18 -7.75
CA ALA A 253 18.46 0.61 -6.60
C ALA A 253 19.39 0.89 -5.43
N ASP A 254 18.85 1.57 -4.42
CA ASP A 254 19.65 1.89 -3.25
C ASP A 254 19.74 0.67 -2.35
N ILE A 255 20.90 0.53 -1.73
CA ILE A 255 21.16 -0.44 -0.69
C ILE A 255 21.31 0.35 0.60
N SER A 256 20.51 0.00 1.60
CA SER A 256 20.61 0.55 2.94
C SER A 256 20.89 -0.54 3.97
N TYR A 257 21.45 -0.14 5.10
CA TYR A 257 21.71 -1.00 6.24
C TYR A 257 20.95 -0.47 7.46
N ALA A 258 20.34 -1.38 8.23
CA ALA A 258 19.64 -1.08 9.47
C ALA A 258 20.32 -1.79 10.66
N SER A 259 20.61 -1.05 11.72
CA SER A 259 21.29 -1.54 12.93
C SER A 259 20.82 -0.78 14.16
N LEU A 260 20.69 -1.46 15.30
CA LEU A 260 20.28 -0.82 16.57
C LEU A 260 21.25 0.29 17.03
N ASN A 261 22.50 0.26 16.56
CA ASN A 261 23.52 1.29 16.83
C ASN A 261 23.51 2.44 15.81
N GLY A 262 22.61 2.39 14.83
CA GLY A 262 22.46 3.37 13.77
C GLY A 262 21.78 4.66 14.20
N LYS A 263 21.53 5.56 13.24
CA LYS A 263 20.85 6.85 13.46
C LYS A 263 19.81 7.12 12.37
N ASP A 264 18.60 7.46 12.80
CA ASP A 264 17.48 7.85 11.91
C ASP A 264 17.60 9.34 11.52
N GLN A 265 18.68 9.67 10.84
CA GLN A 265 18.96 11.02 10.36
C GLN A 265 19.52 10.94 8.95
N LEU A 266 18.92 11.66 8.01
CA LEU A 266 19.46 11.78 6.65
C LEU A 266 20.71 12.68 6.62
N THR A 267 21.80 12.12 6.12
CA THR A 267 23.08 12.77 5.80
C THR A 267 23.58 12.23 4.45
N GLY A 268 24.73 12.70 3.96
CA GLY A 268 25.32 12.17 2.73
C GLY A 268 25.79 10.71 2.80
N THR A 269 25.90 10.12 4.01
CA THR A 269 26.38 8.75 4.23
C THR A 269 25.35 7.83 4.89
N SER A 270 24.20 8.36 5.28
CA SER A 270 23.19 7.60 6.03
C SER A 270 22.69 6.40 5.24
N GLY A 271 22.53 5.27 5.93
CA GLY A 271 22.12 4.02 5.33
C GLY A 271 23.27 3.21 4.75
N ASN A 272 24.51 3.74 4.69
CA ASN A 272 25.66 2.92 4.32
C ASN A 272 26.00 1.91 5.42
N TYR A 273 26.75 0.87 5.06
CA TYR A 273 27.19 -0.16 6.00
C TYR A 273 27.90 0.42 7.25
N SER A 274 28.75 1.44 7.06
CA SER A 274 29.49 2.10 8.14
C SER A 274 28.68 3.15 8.91
N ASP A 275 27.52 3.53 8.39
CA ASP A 275 26.64 4.57 8.96
C ASP A 275 25.16 4.14 8.78
N PRO A 276 24.76 3.02 9.43
CA PRO A 276 23.44 2.43 9.22
C PRO A 276 22.33 3.28 9.85
N LEU A 277 21.11 3.08 9.34
CA LEU A 277 19.89 3.64 9.92
C LEU A 277 19.51 2.84 11.17
N ARG A 278 18.78 3.46 12.11
CA ARG A 278 18.46 2.82 13.39
C ARG A 278 17.26 1.89 13.27
N THR A 279 16.23 2.30 12.54
CA THR A 279 15.02 1.50 12.31
C THR A 279 14.87 1.04 10.86
N ILE A 280 14.16 -0.07 10.68
CA ILE A 280 13.79 -0.63 9.38
C ILE A 280 12.68 0.24 8.76
N GLU A 281 11.76 0.80 9.55
CA GLU A 281 10.76 1.78 9.08
C GLU A 281 11.42 2.97 8.39
N TYR A 282 12.44 3.57 9.04
CA TYR A 282 13.15 4.72 8.47
C TYR A 282 13.91 4.30 7.20
N ALA A 283 14.55 3.14 7.21
CA ALA A 283 15.21 2.60 6.03
C ALA A 283 14.23 2.35 4.88
N ALA A 284 13.07 1.75 5.13
CA ALA A 284 12.05 1.50 4.12
C ALA A 284 11.52 2.80 3.50
N PHE A 285 11.34 3.85 4.31
CA PHE A 285 10.83 5.13 3.84
C PHE A 285 11.81 5.92 2.95
N TYR A 286 13.12 5.76 3.16
CA TYR A 286 14.15 6.52 2.42
C TYR A 286 14.92 5.72 1.38
N THR A 287 14.86 4.38 1.40
CA THR A 287 15.58 3.55 0.42
C THR A 287 14.79 3.44 -0.87
N THR A 288 15.22 4.15 -1.90
CA THR A 288 14.49 4.19 -3.18
C THR A 288 14.88 3.09 -4.15
N SER A 289 13.87 2.66 -4.90
CA SER A 289 13.97 1.70 -5.99
C SER A 289 13.52 2.38 -7.28
N SER A 290 14.33 2.35 -8.33
CA SER A 290 13.85 2.68 -9.69
C SER A 290 12.77 1.68 -10.14
N GLN A 291 11.94 2.06 -11.13
CA GLN A 291 10.80 1.25 -11.62
C GLN A 291 11.12 -0.21 -11.98
N LEU A 292 12.37 -0.53 -12.30
CA LEU A 292 12.80 -1.85 -12.79
C LEU A 292 13.73 -2.62 -11.84
N ARG A 293 14.15 -2.03 -10.71
CA ARG A 293 15.12 -2.65 -9.80
C ARG A 293 14.64 -2.57 -8.37
N GLN A 294 14.68 -3.68 -7.67
CA GLN A 294 14.31 -3.79 -6.26
C GLN A 294 15.36 -3.11 -5.37
N SER A 295 14.94 -2.23 -4.45
CA SER A 295 15.81 -1.69 -3.40
C SER A 295 16.05 -2.73 -2.30
N GLN A 296 17.16 -2.62 -1.59
CA GLN A 296 17.55 -3.61 -0.59
C GLN A 296 17.86 -2.97 0.75
N ILE A 297 17.37 -3.59 1.82
CA ILE A 297 17.72 -3.26 3.21
C ILE A 297 18.34 -4.50 3.84
N TYR A 298 19.58 -4.36 4.28
CA TYR A 298 20.28 -5.39 5.05
C TYR A 298 20.17 -5.08 6.54
N VAL A 299 19.61 -6.02 7.31
CA VAL A 299 19.29 -5.84 8.71
C VAL A 299 20.30 -6.59 9.57
N PHE A 300 21.02 -5.87 10.42
CA PHE A 300 21.94 -6.45 11.38
C PHE A 300 21.21 -7.25 12.48
N PRO A 301 21.92 -8.06 13.28
CA PRO A 301 21.36 -8.68 14.48
C PRO A 301 20.71 -7.67 15.44
N GLY A 302 19.51 -7.97 15.92
CA GLY A 302 18.80 -7.14 16.90
C GLY A 302 17.28 -7.31 16.87
N VAL A 303 16.63 -6.82 17.93
CA VAL A 303 15.17 -6.64 17.98
C VAL A 303 14.84 -5.21 17.58
N PHE A 304 14.23 -5.04 16.42
CA PHE A 304 13.82 -3.75 15.88
C PHE A 304 12.36 -3.53 16.23
N ASN A 305 12.11 -2.61 17.17
CA ASN A 305 10.77 -2.19 17.54
C ASN A 305 10.30 -1.15 16.53
N GLU A 306 9.39 -1.56 15.67
CA GLU A 306 8.89 -0.76 14.56
C GLU A 306 7.47 -0.28 14.88
N LYS A 307 7.13 0.91 14.41
CA LYS A 307 5.76 1.41 14.46
C LYS A 307 4.95 0.86 13.29
N GLN A 308 5.51 0.98 12.09
CA GLN A 308 4.94 0.46 10.85
C GLN A 308 5.98 0.47 9.72
N ILE A 309 6.08 -0.61 8.95
CA ILE A 309 6.87 -0.69 7.72
C ILE A 309 5.90 -0.63 6.54
N PHE A 310 5.91 0.48 5.81
CA PHE A 310 5.00 0.72 4.69
C PHE A 310 5.70 0.62 3.33
N VAL A 311 5.12 -0.14 2.40
CA VAL A 311 5.63 -0.37 1.03
C VAL A 311 4.54 -0.05 0.01
N GLY A 312 4.64 1.10 -0.67
CA GLY A 312 3.62 1.58 -1.60
C GLY A 312 4.07 1.69 -3.06
N GLY A 313 3.63 0.82 -3.96
CA GLY A 313 3.85 1.01 -5.41
C GLY A 313 5.28 0.81 -5.94
N HIS A 314 6.26 0.52 -5.07
CA HIS A 314 7.67 0.26 -5.41
C HIS A 314 8.11 -1.16 -5.01
N SER A 315 9.37 -1.50 -5.25
CA SER A 315 9.90 -2.84 -4.98
C SER A 315 10.98 -2.80 -3.90
N LEU A 316 10.75 -3.48 -2.78
CA LEU A 316 11.63 -3.51 -1.61
C LEU A 316 12.01 -4.94 -1.25
N GLN A 317 13.27 -5.16 -0.89
CA GLN A 317 13.78 -6.39 -0.30
C GLN A 317 14.35 -6.08 1.09
N ILE A 318 13.94 -6.82 2.11
CA ILE A 318 14.48 -6.73 3.47
C ILE A 318 15.11 -8.08 3.80
N ILE A 319 16.41 -8.06 4.11
CA ILE A 319 17.23 -9.25 4.30
C ILE A 319 17.82 -9.20 5.70
N GLY A 320 17.43 -10.16 6.53
CA GLY A 320 17.98 -10.34 7.87
C GLY A 320 19.34 -11.04 7.88
N THR A 321 19.91 -11.13 9.07
CA THR A 321 21.15 -11.86 9.33
C THR A 321 20.82 -13.32 9.63
N LYS A 322 21.51 -14.27 8.98
CA LYS A 322 21.33 -15.70 9.24
C LYS A 322 21.87 -16.15 10.60
N VAL A 323 21.37 -17.27 11.12
CA VAL A 323 21.86 -17.87 12.37
C VAL A 323 23.39 -18.05 12.35
N GLY A 324 24.05 -17.68 13.44
CA GLY A 324 25.51 -17.82 13.59
C GLY A 324 26.34 -16.77 12.84
N SER A 325 25.70 -15.87 12.09
CA SER A 325 26.37 -14.71 11.49
C SER A 325 26.17 -13.46 12.34
N ILE A 326 27.15 -12.57 12.32
CA ILE A 326 27.11 -11.28 13.02
C ILE A 326 26.74 -10.12 12.10
N GLU A 327 26.66 -10.37 10.79
CA GLU A 327 26.39 -9.38 9.75
C GLU A 327 25.51 -9.99 8.65
N PRO A 328 24.64 -9.18 8.03
CA PRO A 328 23.82 -9.61 6.92
C PRO A 328 24.66 -9.77 5.64
N THR A 329 24.34 -10.77 4.82
CA THR A 329 25.07 -11.07 3.57
C THR A 329 24.12 -11.21 2.39
N SER A 330 24.57 -10.79 1.20
CA SER A 330 23.82 -10.94 -0.05
C SER A 330 23.83 -12.37 -0.60
N VAL A 331 24.75 -13.21 -0.15
CA VAL A 331 24.88 -14.62 -0.58
C VAL A 331 24.07 -15.50 0.36
N GLN A 332 23.14 -16.27 -0.21
CA GLN A 332 22.27 -17.20 0.51
C GLN A 332 22.48 -18.64 0.03
N LEU A 333 22.38 -19.57 0.98
CA LEU A 333 22.36 -21.00 0.73
C LEU A 333 20.99 -21.55 1.15
N GLN A 334 20.55 -22.64 0.49
CA GLN A 334 19.24 -23.26 0.77
C GLN A 334 19.09 -23.80 2.21
N SER A 335 20.17 -23.90 2.96
CA SER A 335 20.18 -24.35 4.36
C SER A 335 20.14 -23.21 5.37
N ASP A 336 20.19 -21.95 4.93
CA ASP A 336 20.25 -20.81 5.84
C ASP A 336 18.93 -20.71 6.64
N LYS A 337 19.04 -20.39 7.93
CA LYS A 337 17.91 -20.15 8.83
C LYS A 337 17.89 -18.69 9.27
N PRO A 338 16.71 -18.10 9.52
CA PRO A 338 16.61 -16.74 10.02
C PRO A 338 17.35 -16.62 11.35
N GLY A 339 18.29 -15.68 11.41
CA GLY A 339 19.08 -15.41 12.61
C GLY A 339 18.47 -14.33 13.46
N PRO A 340 19.28 -13.60 14.24
CA PRO A 340 18.80 -12.70 15.29
C PRO A 340 18.23 -11.36 14.79
N SER A 341 17.87 -11.22 13.51
CA SER A 341 17.23 -10.00 12.98
C SER A 341 15.72 -10.12 13.12
N ILE A 342 15.18 -9.49 14.17
CA ILE A 342 13.78 -9.59 14.58
C ILE A 342 13.07 -8.27 14.30
N ILE A 343 11.98 -8.32 13.52
CA ILE A 343 11.02 -7.23 13.39
C ILE A 343 9.93 -7.45 14.44
N GLN A 344 9.71 -6.45 15.30
CA GLN A 344 8.75 -6.50 16.39
C GLN A 344 7.90 -5.23 16.42
N ASN A 345 6.63 -5.34 16.81
CA ASN A 345 5.79 -4.16 17.06
C ASN A 345 6.28 -3.36 18.28
N SER A 346 6.10 -2.05 18.21
CA SER A 346 6.28 -1.13 19.34
C SER A 346 4.95 -0.84 20.06
N GLU A 347 5.00 -0.17 21.21
CA GLU A 347 3.81 0.35 21.92
C GLU A 347 3.02 1.38 21.10
N GLN A 348 3.63 1.96 20.06
CA GLN A 348 3.02 2.98 19.18
C GLN A 348 2.39 2.38 17.91
N THR A 349 2.35 1.05 17.81
CA THR A 349 1.80 0.33 16.65
C THR A 349 0.27 0.44 16.66
N ASP A 350 -0.25 1.41 15.92
CA ASP A 350 -1.68 1.75 15.90
C ASP A 350 -2.43 1.17 14.68
N ASP A 351 -1.71 0.55 13.75
CA ASP A 351 -2.20 -0.06 12.49
C ASP A 351 -1.34 -1.30 12.20
N ASP A 352 -1.45 -1.92 11.02
CA ASP A 352 -0.66 -3.13 10.72
C ASP A 352 0.86 -2.87 10.68
N LEU A 353 1.63 -3.83 11.20
CA LEU A 353 3.08 -3.72 11.38
C LEU A 353 3.82 -3.63 10.04
N ILE A 354 3.46 -4.47 9.05
CA ILE A 354 3.98 -4.39 7.68
C ILE A 354 2.82 -4.27 6.70
N GLN A 355 2.79 -3.19 5.92
CA GLN A 355 1.74 -2.93 4.94
C GLN A 355 2.32 -2.82 3.53
N VAL A 356 1.75 -3.59 2.60
CA VAL A 356 2.13 -3.57 1.18
C VAL A 356 0.93 -3.13 0.35
N PHE A 357 1.01 -1.99 -0.33
CA PHE A 357 -0.06 -1.49 -1.19
C PHE A 357 0.41 -1.42 -2.64
N ASN A 358 -0.05 -2.36 -3.47
CA ASN A 358 0.34 -2.47 -4.89
C ASN A 358 1.87 -2.40 -5.12
N GLY A 359 2.67 -2.76 -4.11
CA GLY A 359 4.12 -2.83 -4.13
C GLY A 359 4.61 -4.27 -4.27
N ILE A 360 5.93 -4.43 -4.39
CA ILE A 360 6.59 -5.73 -4.36
C ILE A 360 7.45 -5.78 -3.10
N LEU A 361 7.14 -6.71 -2.19
CA LEU A 361 7.92 -6.92 -0.97
C LEU A 361 8.62 -8.28 -1.04
N THR A 362 9.89 -8.32 -0.66
CA THR A 362 10.61 -9.57 -0.40
C THR A 362 11.18 -9.54 1.00
N LEU A 363 10.80 -10.50 1.84
CA LEU A 363 11.29 -10.70 3.19
C LEU A 363 12.14 -11.97 3.23
N GLN A 364 13.35 -11.87 3.77
CA GLN A 364 14.27 -13.00 3.80
C GLN A 364 15.09 -13.06 5.08
N LEU A 365 15.25 -14.25 5.66
CA LEU A 365 16.08 -14.49 6.85
C LEU A 365 15.71 -13.62 8.06
N LEU A 366 14.42 -13.32 8.22
CA LEU A 366 13.90 -12.49 9.29
C LEU A 366 13.05 -13.32 10.26
N VAL A 367 13.03 -12.89 11.52
CA VAL A 367 12.01 -13.30 12.48
C VAL A 367 10.99 -12.17 12.57
N ILE A 368 9.71 -12.48 12.39
CA ILE A 368 8.61 -11.54 12.59
C ILE A 368 7.91 -11.96 13.86
N GLN A 369 8.03 -11.12 14.88
CA GLN A 369 7.61 -11.42 16.23
C GLN A 369 6.59 -10.38 16.70
N ILE A 370 5.40 -10.81 17.10
CA ILE A 370 4.44 -9.92 17.75
C ILE A 370 4.63 -9.99 19.27
N ASP A 371 4.94 -8.85 19.86
CA ASP A 371 4.94 -8.66 21.30
C ASP A 371 3.53 -8.52 21.83
N ASN A 372 3.08 -9.57 22.51
CA ASN A 372 1.77 -9.74 23.14
C ASN A 372 1.91 -9.99 24.66
N ASN A 373 2.93 -9.39 25.28
CA ASN A 373 3.13 -9.50 26.74
C ASN A 373 2.19 -8.61 27.56
N ASP A 374 1.67 -7.54 26.98
CA ASP A 374 0.65 -6.73 27.65
C ASP A 374 -0.72 -7.41 27.54
N ASP A 375 -1.58 -7.18 28.54
CA ASP A 375 -2.94 -7.70 28.56
C ASP A 375 -3.88 -6.91 27.61
N MET A 376 -3.32 -6.09 26.70
CA MET A 376 -4.10 -5.26 25.80
C MET A 376 -4.34 -5.97 24.46
N PRO A 377 -5.59 -5.95 23.96
CA PRO A 377 -5.92 -6.49 22.64
C PRO A 377 -5.00 -5.99 21.53
N LYS A 378 -4.44 -6.92 20.74
CA LYS A 378 -3.63 -6.58 19.55
C LYS A 378 -4.53 -6.49 18.33
N LEU A 379 -4.99 -5.27 18.05
CA LEU A 379 -5.98 -4.99 17.00
C LEU A 379 -5.38 -4.75 15.61
N PHE A 380 -4.13 -5.15 15.39
CA PHE A 380 -3.41 -5.03 14.11
C PHE A 380 -2.88 -6.38 13.63
N SER A 381 -2.68 -6.53 12.32
CA SER A 381 -2.03 -7.69 11.72
C SER A 381 -0.51 -7.49 11.61
N ALA A 382 0.27 -8.58 11.58
CA ALA A 382 1.72 -8.48 11.43
C ALA A 382 2.10 -8.09 9.99
N ILE A 383 1.43 -8.68 9.00
CA ILE A 383 1.64 -8.37 7.58
C ILE A 383 0.29 -8.28 6.87
N VAL A 384 0.07 -7.20 6.14
CA VAL A 384 -1.09 -7.05 5.25
C VAL A 384 -0.65 -6.65 3.85
N ILE A 385 -1.07 -7.44 2.87
CA ILE A 385 -0.77 -7.24 1.45
C ILE A 385 -2.07 -6.90 0.72
N HIS A 386 -2.12 -5.68 0.19
CA HIS A 386 -3.30 -5.09 -0.41
C HIS A 386 -3.19 -4.90 -1.92
N GLY A 387 -4.23 -5.38 -2.62
CA GLY A 387 -4.50 -5.06 -4.02
C GLY A 387 -3.99 -6.08 -5.04
N GLN A 388 -4.67 -6.16 -6.18
CA GLN A 388 -4.43 -7.14 -7.25
C GLN A 388 -3.03 -7.07 -7.89
N LEU A 389 -2.32 -5.94 -7.73
CA LEU A 389 -0.97 -5.76 -8.30
C LEU A 389 0.13 -5.93 -7.25
N ALA A 390 -0.24 -6.12 -5.97
CA ALA A 390 0.74 -6.36 -4.93
C ALA A 390 1.36 -7.76 -5.09
N SER A 391 2.63 -7.88 -4.72
CA SER A 391 3.33 -9.15 -4.69
C SER A 391 4.23 -9.24 -3.46
N ALA A 392 4.15 -10.34 -2.74
CA ALA A 392 5.04 -10.63 -1.62
C ALA A 392 5.78 -11.94 -1.84
N THR A 393 7.08 -11.95 -1.53
CA THR A 393 7.91 -13.14 -1.43
C THR A 393 8.48 -13.24 -0.02
N ILE A 394 8.28 -14.37 0.65
CA ILE A 394 8.73 -14.60 2.03
C ILE A 394 9.55 -15.89 2.04
N ASP A 395 10.86 -15.78 2.21
CA ASP A 395 11.76 -16.94 2.19
C ASP A 395 12.57 -17.05 3.47
N TYR A 396 12.61 -18.25 4.06
CA TYR A 396 13.39 -18.52 5.28
C TYR A 396 13.06 -17.56 6.43
N CYS A 397 11.77 -17.34 6.68
CA CYS A 397 11.29 -16.49 7.76
C CYS A 397 10.59 -17.29 8.86
N ASP A 398 10.69 -16.78 10.09
CA ASP A 398 10.04 -17.35 11.26
C ASP A 398 8.96 -16.39 11.79
N PHE A 399 7.75 -16.90 12.00
CA PHE A 399 6.61 -16.17 12.57
C PHE A 399 6.30 -16.68 13.97
N ARG A 400 6.26 -15.78 14.96
CA ARG A 400 6.01 -16.13 16.37
C ARG A 400 5.48 -14.96 17.19
N THR A 401 5.13 -15.24 18.45
CA THR A 401 4.79 -14.24 19.46
C THR A 401 5.83 -14.22 20.59
N THR A 402 5.91 -13.14 21.37
CA THR A 402 6.79 -13.09 22.55
C THR A 402 6.25 -13.98 23.68
N ASN A 403 4.96 -13.86 24.00
CA ASN A 403 4.26 -14.73 24.93
C ASN A 403 3.57 -15.86 24.16
N SER A 404 4.15 -17.05 24.22
CA SER A 404 3.64 -18.25 23.54
C SER A 404 2.34 -18.83 24.13
N LYS A 405 1.69 -18.10 25.05
CA LYS A 405 0.37 -18.44 25.63
C LYS A 405 -0.65 -17.31 25.47
N GLY A 406 -0.22 -16.13 25.02
CA GLY A 406 -1.10 -15.00 24.78
C GLY A 406 -1.79 -15.14 23.43
N PHE A 407 -3.08 -14.81 23.38
CA PHE A 407 -3.86 -14.80 22.16
C PHE A 407 -3.78 -13.44 21.46
N LEU A 408 -3.85 -13.45 20.13
CA LEU A 408 -3.99 -12.27 19.28
C LEU A 408 -5.45 -12.10 18.86
N ASP A 409 -5.83 -10.89 18.45
CA ASP A 409 -7.20 -10.55 18.03
C ASP A 409 -7.33 -10.32 16.51
N ARG A 410 -6.23 -10.48 15.77
CA ARG A 410 -6.12 -10.20 14.34
C ARG A 410 -5.19 -11.18 13.67
N ASP A 411 -5.53 -11.48 12.42
CA ASP A 411 -4.78 -12.40 11.56
C ASP A 411 -3.29 -12.00 11.49
N PHE A 412 -2.39 -12.98 11.57
CA PHE A 412 -0.95 -12.70 11.51
C PHE A 412 -0.53 -12.21 10.11
N LEU A 413 -0.99 -12.87 9.05
CA LEU A 413 -0.75 -12.47 7.66
C LEU A 413 -2.05 -12.46 6.86
N ILE A 414 -2.31 -11.34 6.19
CA ILE A 414 -3.45 -11.16 5.30
C ILE A 414 -2.97 -10.85 3.87
N LEU A 415 -3.50 -11.57 2.89
CA LEU A 415 -3.48 -11.19 1.48
C LEU A 415 -4.91 -10.88 1.05
N ASP A 416 -5.22 -9.62 0.75
CA ASP A 416 -6.57 -9.23 0.31
C ASP A 416 -6.64 -8.97 -1.20
N LYS A 417 -7.88 -9.03 -1.74
CA LYS A 417 -8.22 -8.61 -3.10
C LYS A 417 -7.47 -9.32 -4.23
N GLY A 418 -6.80 -10.44 -3.94
CA GLY A 418 -6.15 -11.29 -4.92
C GLY A 418 -4.82 -10.77 -5.48
N GLY A 419 -3.92 -10.29 -4.62
CA GLY A 419 -2.50 -10.11 -4.98
C GLY A 419 -1.74 -11.44 -5.17
N ASN A 420 -0.41 -11.37 -5.24
CA ASN A 420 0.46 -12.54 -5.36
C ASN A 420 1.23 -12.79 -4.07
N LEU A 421 1.34 -14.05 -3.65
CA LEU A 421 2.13 -14.44 -2.48
C LEU A 421 2.92 -15.72 -2.77
N THR A 422 4.23 -15.65 -2.58
CA THR A 422 5.11 -16.83 -2.55
C THR A 422 5.77 -16.90 -1.18
N MET A 423 5.57 -18.00 -0.46
CA MET A 423 6.17 -18.24 0.84
C MET A 423 6.90 -19.59 0.82
N ARG A 424 8.20 -19.59 1.15
CA ARG A 424 9.05 -20.78 1.06
C ARG A 424 9.91 -20.96 2.31
N PHE A 425 10.17 -22.21 2.69
CA PHE A 425 11.10 -22.58 3.76
C PHE A 425 10.87 -21.82 5.07
N SER A 426 9.61 -21.44 5.34
CA SER A 426 9.25 -20.55 6.43
C SER A 426 8.35 -21.28 7.44
N GLN A 427 8.27 -20.79 8.66
CA GLN A 427 7.49 -21.46 9.71
C GLN A 427 6.68 -20.51 10.57
N ALA A 428 5.50 -20.97 10.96
CA ALA A 428 4.63 -20.34 11.94
C ALA A 428 4.45 -21.32 13.11
N VAL A 429 4.84 -20.90 14.32
CA VAL A 429 4.92 -21.79 15.48
C VAL A 429 4.32 -21.13 16.70
N LYS A 430 3.36 -21.82 17.36
CA LYS A 430 2.76 -21.36 18.62
C LYS A 430 2.14 -19.97 18.54
N ILE A 431 1.41 -19.71 17.46
CA ILE A 431 0.61 -18.49 17.30
C ILE A 431 -0.81 -18.84 17.71
N PHE A 432 -1.32 -18.11 18.71
CA PHE A 432 -2.66 -18.30 19.25
C PHE A 432 -3.53 -17.09 18.90
N GLU A 433 -4.70 -17.34 18.35
CA GLU A 433 -5.66 -16.34 17.87
C GLU A 433 -7.01 -16.54 18.57
N ASN A 434 -7.69 -15.45 18.93
CA ASN A 434 -9.00 -15.58 19.57
C ASN A 434 -10.07 -16.04 18.56
N TYR A 435 -10.09 -15.45 17.36
CA TYR A 435 -11.20 -15.63 16.42
C TYR A 435 -10.78 -15.84 14.96
N ARG A 436 -9.56 -15.41 14.60
CA ARG A 436 -9.11 -15.23 13.22
C ARG A 436 -8.11 -16.32 12.81
N PRO A 437 -7.99 -16.62 11.51
CA PRO A 437 -6.93 -17.49 11.01
C PRO A 437 -5.55 -16.84 11.23
N VAL A 438 -4.51 -17.67 11.32
CA VAL A 438 -3.11 -17.17 11.35
C VAL A 438 -2.74 -16.60 9.98
N LEU A 439 -3.16 -17.29 8.90
CA LEU A 439 -2.94 -16.87 7.52
C LEU A 439 -4.30 -16.77 6.81
N CYS A 440 -4.64 -15.58 6.31
CA CYS A 440 -5.87 -15.33 5.55
C CYS A 440 -5.54 -14.88 4.12
N ILE A 441 -5.87 -15.71 3.13
CA ILE A 441 -5.44 -15.52 1.74
C ILE A 441 -6.64 -15.48 0.80
N ASP A 442 -6.87 -14.32 0.18
CA ASP A 442 -7.78 -14.17 -0.94
C ASP A 442 -7.07 -14.51 -2.26
N VAL A 443 -7.61 -15.45 -3.03
CA VAL A 443 -7.10 -15.83 -4.34
C VAL A 443 -8.16 -15.54 -5.40
N SER A 444 -7.84 -14.70 -6.39
CA SER A 444 -8.70 -14.31 -7.51
C SER A 444 -8.01 -14.48 -8.86
N GLU A 445 -8.65 -14.06 -9.95
CA GLU A 445 -8.25 -14.36 -11.34
C GLU A 445 -6.80 -14.00 -11.69
N LYS A 446 -6.22 -13.01 -11.01
CA LYS A 446 -4.84 -12.53 -11.25
C LYS A 446 -3.84 -13.02 -10.21
N SER A 447 -4.30 -13.76 -9.21
CA SER A 447 -3.48 -14.21 -8.09
C SER A 447 -2.69 -15.46 -8.45
N ASN A 448 -1.45 -15.46 -8.00
CA ASN A 448 -0.62 -16.64 -7.89
C ASN A 448 -0.18 -16.79 -6.42
N PHE A 449 -0.75 -17.79 -5.76
CA PHE A 449 -0.42 -18.18 -4.39
C PHE A 449 0.40 -19.47 -4.40
N LEU A 450 1.58 -19.41 -3.78
CA LEU A 450 2.47 -20.55 -3.56
C LEU A 450 2.92 -20.60 -2.10
N LEU A 451 2.59 -21.68 -1.41
CA LEU A 451 3.14 -22.04 -0.11
C LEU A 451 3.97 -23.32 -0.30
N GLN A 452 5.28 -23.26 -0.06
CA GLN A 452 6.17 -24.38 -0.33
C GLN A 452 7.14 -24.66 0.81
N GLN A 453 7.23 -25.92 1.25
CA GLN A 453 8.17 -26.33 2.30
C GLN A 453 8.03 -25.50 3.59
N CYS A 454 6.79 -25.11 3.91
CA CYS A 454 6.47 -24.35 5.12
C CYS A 454 5.97 -25.27 6.23
N ASN A 455 6.24 -24.89 7.48
CA ASN A 455 5.79 -25.63 8.67
C ASN A 455 4.89 -24.75 9.53
N ILE A 456 3.61 -25.10 9.64
CA ILE A 456 2.62 -24.42 10.48
C ILE A 456 2.25 -25.37 11.60
N THR A 457 2.70 -25.08 12.82
CA THR A 457 2.61 -26.05 13.91
C THR A 457 2.29 -25.45 15.27
N SER A 458 1.46 -26.19 16.01
CA SER A 458 1.02 -25.80 17.35
C SER A 458 0.33 -24.43 17.37
N CYS A 459 -0.36 -24.05 16.31
CA CYS A 459 -1.19 -22.86 16.30
C CYS A 459 -2.60 -23.18 16.82
N GLU A 460 -3.23 -22.24 17.51
CA GLU A 460 -4.53 -22.43 18.16
C GLU A 460 -5.46 -21.28 17.83
N ILE A 461 -6.72 -21.59 17.54
CA ILE A 461 -7.80 -20.62 17.41
C ILE A 461 -8.90 -21.00 18.41
N TYR A 462 -9.14 -20.14 19.40
CA TYR A 462 -9.97 -20.44 20.58
C TYR A 462 -11.49 -20.43 20.31
N ASP A 463 -11.98 -19.45 19.55
CA ASP A 463 -13.38 -19.37 19.13
C ASP A 463 -13.42 -19.14 17.61
N PRO A 464 -13.12 -20.20 16.84
CA PRO A 464 -12.72 -20.06 15.46
C PRO A 464 -13.88 -19.61 14.57
N THR A 465 -13.60 -18.61 13.74
CA THR A 465 -14.40 -18.34 12.55
C THR A 465 -13.86 -19.07 11.31
N SER A 466 -12.64 -19.63 11.42
CA SER A 466 -11.90 -20.28 10.34
C SER A 466 -10.79 -21.19 10.88
N SER A 467 -10.05 -21.85 9.98
CA SER A 467 -8.88 -22.69 10.27
C SER A 467 -7.58 -21.86 10.37
N VAL A 468 -6.46 -22.44 10.80
CA VAL A 468 -5.18 -21.70 10.88
C VAL A 468 -4.72 -21.12 9.54
N LEU A 469 -5.02 -21.79 8.42
CA LEU A 469 -4.95 -21.23 7.08
C LEU A 469 -6.36 -21.13 6.47
N HIS A 470 -6.76 -19.93 6.09
CA HIS A 470 -8.00 -19.68 5.36
C HIS A 470 -7.69 -19.26 3.92
N LEU A 471 -8.15 -20.04 2.95
CA LEU A 471 -8.12 -19.68 1.53
C LEU A 471 -9.53 -19.26 1.08
N ASN A 472 -9.76 -17.96 0.88
CA ASN A 472 -10.93 -17.48 0.14
C ASN A 472 -10.63 -17.58 -1.35
N TYR A 473 -11.05 -18.69 -1.95
CA TYR A 473 -10.72 -18.98 -3.33
C TYR A 473 -11.88 -18.58 -4.26
N TYR A 474 -11.72 -17.42 -4.89
CA TYR A 474 -12.64 -16.89 -5.88
C TYR A 474 -12.54 -17.64 -7.22
N THR A 475 -13.28 -17.17 -8.23
CA THR A 475 -13.52 -17.86 -9.51
C THR A 475 -12.33 -17.96 -10.47
N GLY A 476 -11.10 -17.67 -10.04
CA GLY A 476 -9.89 -17.79 -10.85
C GLY A 476 -8.60 -17.66 -10.04
N GLY A 477 -7.45 -17.78 -10.72
CA GLY A 477 -6.10 -17.73 -10.13
C GLY A 477 -5.52 -19.10 -9.86
N THR A 478 -4.26 -19.16 -9.44
CA THR A 478 -3.57 -20.42 -9.08
C THR A 478 -3.21 -20.44 -7.61
N ALA A 479 -3.52 -21.53 -6.93
CA ALA A 479 -3.15 -21.77 -5.54
C ALA A 479 -2.40 -23.11 -5.44
N THR A 480 -1.18 -23.08 -4.92
CA THR A 480 -0.35 -24.29 -4.73
C THR A 480 0.16 -24.36 -3.30
N ILE A 481 -0.10 -25.48 -2.63
CA ILE A 481 0.50 -25.83 -1.35
C ILE A 481 1.34 -27.09 -1.57
N ASP A 482 2.65 -26.98 -1.43
CA ASP A 482 3.63 -28.02 -1.80
C ASP A 482 4.58 -28.34 -0.66
N GLN A 483 4.76 -29.63 -0.33
CA GLN A 483 5.73 -30.07 0.68
C GLN A 483 5.59 -29.40 2.06
N CYS A 484 4.38 -28.97 2.42
CA CYS A 484 4.13 -28.28 3.69
C CYS A 484 3.76 -29.26 4.81
N GLN A 485 3.97 -28.82 6.04
CA GLN A 485 3.62 -29.57 7.25
C GLN A 485 2.65 -28.76 8.10
N PHE A 486 1.51 -29.38 8.45
CA PHE A 486 0.51 -28.85 9.35
C PHE A 486 0.39 -29.82 10.54
N ARG A 487 0.86 -29.40 11.72
CA ARG A 487 0.99 -30.31 12.86
C ARG A 487 0.51 -29.71 14.17
N TYR A 488 -0.28 -30.46 14.93
CA TYR A 488 -0.76 -30.05 16.25
C TYR A 488 -1.54 -28.74 16.24
N ASN A 489 -2.19 -28.39 15.13
CA ASN A 489 -3.00 -27.18 15.05
C ASN A 489 -4.41 -27.45 15.58
N THR A 490 -4.98 -26.48 16.29
CA THR A 490 -6.30 -26.57 16.91
C THR A 490 -7.16 -25.39 16.48
N ALA A 491 -8.35 -25.63 15.94
CA ALA A 491 -9.34 -24.59 15.66
C ALA A 491 -10.71 -25.10 16.09
N VAL A 492 -11.02 -24.90 17.37
CA VAL A 492 -12.15 -25.54 18.04
C VAL A 492 -12.85 -24.54 18.94
N THR A 493 -14.17 -24.45 18.85
CA THR A 493 -14.99 -23.61 19.73
C THR A 493 -14.91 -24.03 21.19
N PRO A 494 -15.09 -23.10 22.15
CA PRO A 494 -15.06 -23.42 23.57
C PRO A 494 -16.05 -24.54 23.89
N GLU A 495 -15.62 -25.49 24.73
CA GLU A 495 -16.42 -26.68 25.08
C GLU A 495 -16.79 -27.60 23.90
N TYR A 496 -16.17 -27.43 22.73
CA TYR A 496 -16.40 -28.24 21.52
C TYR A 496 -17.86 -28.18 21.00
N ILE A 497 -18.57 -27.07 21.23
CA ILE A 497 -19.98 -26.92 20.87
C ILE A 497 -20.23 -26.60 19.39
N GLY A 498 -19.17 -26.43 18.61
CA GLY A 498 -19.22 -26.02 17.21
C GLY A 498 -20.00 -27.00 16.34
N ASN A 499 -20.80 -26.45 15.43
CA ASN A 499 -21.57 -27.20 14.44
C ASN A 499 -21.19 -26.84 13.00
N ARG A 500 -20.13 -26.05 12.83
CA ARG A 500 -19.61 -25.64 11.52
C ARG A 500 -18.37 -26.46 11.22
N PRO A 501 -18.16 -26.90 9.97
CA PRO A 501 -16.95 -27.63 9.61
C PRO A 501 -15.76 -26.71 9.46
N ILE A 502 -15.11 -26.43 10.58
CA ILE A 502 -13.87 -25.68 10.65
C ILE A 502 -12.76 -26.68 10.93
N ALA A 503 -11.77 -26.75 10.04
CA ALA A 503 -10.67 -27.67 10.23
C ALA A 503 -9.55 -27.10 11.11
N GLY A 504 -8.74 -27.95 11.72
CA GLY A 504 -7.56 -27.52 12.46
C GLY A 504 -6.47 -26.93 11.57
N SER A 505 -6.36 -27.36 10.30
CA SER A 505 -5.29 -26.91 9.39
C SER A 505 -5.74 -25.90 8.35
N ILE A 506 -6.65 -26.30 7.44
CA ILE A 506 -6.98 -25.48 6.26
C ILE A 506 -8.49 -25.41 6.05
N LEU A 507 -9.02 -24.20 5.91
CA LEU A 507 -10.33 -23.94 5.36
C LEU A 507 -10.16 -23.38 3.95
N ILE A 508 -10.66 -24.12 2.95
CA ILE A 508 -10.75 -23.68 1.57
C ILE A 508 -12.19 -23.29 1.32
N GLN A 509 -12.46 -21.99 1.21
CA GLN A 509 -13.78 -21.46 0.92
C GLN A 509 -13.87 -21.06 -0.55
N LEU A 510 -14.64 -21.81 -1.33
CA LEU A 510 -14.93 -21.53 -2.72
C LEU A 510 -16.00 -20.43 -2.78
N CYS A 511 -15.65 -19.29 -3.37
CA CYS A 511 -16.52 -18.12 -3.42
C CYS A 511 -16.87 -17.71 -4.85
N GLU A 512 -18.13 -17.34 -5.07
CA GLU A 512 -18.47 -16.43 -6.16
C GLU A 512 -17.86 -15.06 -5.85
N SER A 513 -17.34 -14.38 -6.86
CA SER A 513 -16.47 -13.23 -6.66
C SER A 513 -17.12 -11.93 -7.09
N TYR A 514 -17.34 -11.04 -6.12
CA TYR A 514 -17.57 -9.61 -6.38
C TYR A 514 -16.30 -8.88 -6.86
N LEU A 515 -15.13 -9.53 -6.75
CA LEU A 515 -13.83 -9.02 -7.21
C LEU A 515 -13.51 -9.40 -8.65
N SER A 516 -14.28 -10.33 -9.24
CA SER A 516 -14.06 -10.76 -10.61
C SER A 516 -14.47 -9.67 -11.60
N THR A 517 -13.66 -9.49 -12.64
CA THR A 517 -14.03 -8.66 -13.81
C THR A 517 -15.24 -9.20 -14.58
N SER A 518 -15.64 -10.46 -14.33
CA SER A 518 -16.84 -11.09 -14.91
C SER A 518 -18.09 -10.97 -14.04
N TYR A 519 -17.98 -10.39 -12.83
CA TYR A 519 -19.13 -10.18 -11.95
C TYR A 519 -20.02 -9.07 -12.50
N ARG A 520 -21.28 -9.39 -12.75
CA ARG A 520 -22.31 -8.43 -13.22
C ARG A 520 -23.32 -8.20 -12.10
N PRO A 521 -23.20 -7.09 -11.34
CA PRO A 521 -24.03 -6.81 -10.16
C PRO A 521 -25.54 -6.87 -10.45
N GLU A 522 -25.95 -6.44 -11.65
CA GLU A 522 -27.35 -6.36 -12.07
C GLU A 522 -27.98 -7.72 -12.40
N SER A 523 -27.17 -8.72 -12.71
CA SER A 523 -27.66 -10.04 -13.13
C SER A 523 -27.44 -11.13 -12.09
N GLN A 524 -26.64 -10.88 -11.04
CA GLN A 524 -26.12 -11.89 -10.11
C GLN A 524 -25.55 -13.14 -10.82
N GLN A 525 -25.19 -13.00 -12.09
CA GLN A 525 -24.61 -14.05 -12.90
C GLN A 525 -23.13 -13.73 -13.07
N GLN A 526 -22.31 -14.71 -12.71
CA GLN A 526 -20.88 -14.65 -12.88
C GLN A 526 -20.45 -15.70 -13.89
N GLN A 527 -19.72 -15.29 -14.93
CA GLN A 527 -19.02 -16.25 -15.77
C GLN A 527 -17.81 -16.79 -15.00
N LEU A 528 -17.85 -18.09 -14.72
CA LEU A 528 -16.74 -18.82 -14.13
C LEU A 528 -15.52 -18.76 -15.06
N ASN A 529 -14.36 -18.41 -14.52
CA ASN A 529 -13.12 -18.40 -15.30
C ASN A 529 -12.51 -19.82 -15.34
N ASN A 530 -11.99 -20.21 -16.49
CA ASN A 530 -11.38 -21.53 -16.70
C ASN A 530 -9.97 -21.68 -16.10
N THR A 531 -9.43 -20.66 -15.43
CA THR A 531 -8.06 -20.65 -14.90
C THR A 531 -7.91 -21.12 -13.45
N ARG A 532 -9.02 -21.36 -12.75
CA ARG A 532 -8.98 -21.80 -11.34
C ARG A 532 -8.32 -23.17 -11.20
N VAL A 533 -7.21 -23.26 -10.47
CA VAL A 533 -6.53 -24.52 -10.13
C VAL A 533 -5.97 -24.44 -8.70
N LEU A 534 -6.47 -25.29 -7.79
CA LEU A 534 -5.90 -25.51 -6.46
C LEU A 534 -5.21 -26.88 -6.41
N THR A 535 -3.91 -26.87 -6.13
CA THR A 535 -3.11 -28.09 -5.95
C THR A 535 -2.53 -28.14 -4.54
N ILE A 536 -2.81 -29.21 -3.82
CA ILE A 536 -2.18 -29.54 -2.54
C ILE A 536 -1.39 -30.84 -2.74
N ARG A 537 -0.07 -30.78 -2.62
CA ARG A 537 0.78 -31.94 -2.92
C ARG A 537 1.92 -32.12 -1.94
N ASP A 538 2.29 -33.37 -1.73
CA ASP A 538 3.44 -33.76 -0.90
C ASP A 538 3.37 -33.23 0.55
N CYS A 539 2.17 -32.91 1.04
CA CYS A 539 1.96 -32.30 2.36
C CYS A 539 1.71 -33.35 3.44
N ARG A 540 2.05 -33.02 4.69
CA ARG A 540 1.73 -33.85 5.86
C ARG A 540 0.84 -33.08 6.84
N PHE A 541 -0.26 -33.71 7.20
CA PHE A 541 -1.24 -33.22 8.18
C PHE A 541 -1.29 -34.22 9.33
N ASP A 542 -0.71 -33.85 10.47
CA ASP A 542 -0.57 -34.74 11.63
C ASP A 542 -1.13 -34.11 12.90
N SER A 543 -2.05 -34.81 13.57
CA SER A 543 -2.56 -34.46 14.89
C SER A 543 -3.25 -33.08 14.94
N ASN A 544 -3.97 -32.70 13.88
CA ASN A 544 -4.75 -31.46 13.85
C ASN A 544 -6.17 -31.69 14.37
N ILE A 545 -6.73 -30.71 15.06
CA ILE A 545 -8.06 -30.78 15.69
C ILE A 545 -8.90 -29.60 15.21
N GLY A 546 -10.10 -29.87 14.70
CA GLY A 546 -11.04 -28.80 14.33
C GLY A 546 -12.49 -29.15 14.65
N ASP A 547 -13.39 -28.17 14.55
CA ASP A 547 -14.83 -28.36 14.70
C ASP A 547 -15.45 -29.03 13.47
N CYS A 548 -16.02 -30.23 13.62
CA CYS A 548 -16.62 -31.06 12.55
C CYS A 548 -15.69 -31.42 11.37
N GLY A 549 -14.54 -30.77 11.19
CA GLY A 549 -13.46 -31.11 10.25
C GLY A 549 -12.13 -31.21 11.01
N GLY A 550 -11.32 -32.23 10.78
CA GLY A 550 -10.06 -32.39 11.53
C GLY A 550 -8.89 -31.66 10.87
N SER A 551 -8.57 -31.97 9.61
CA SER A 551 -7.43 -31.36 8.92
C SER A 551 -7.80 -30.33 7.86
N ILE A 552 -8.65 -30.69 6.89
CA ILE A 552 -9.03 -29.79 5.78
C ILE A 552 -10.55 -29.73 5.66
N THR A 553 -11.11 -28.52 5.58
CA THR A 553 -12.47 -28.31 5.10
C THR A 553 -12.42 -27.63 3.73
N VAL A 554 -13.22 -28.14 2.79
CA VAL A 554 -13.53 -27.45 1.54
C VAL A 554 -15.01 -27.07 1.55
N SER A 555 -15.32 -25.78 1.56
CA SER A 555 -16.69 -25.28 1.57
C SER A 555 -17.05 -24.51 0.29
N GLY A 556 -18.29 -24.59 -0.16
CA GLY A 556 -18.74 -23.85 -1.35
C GLY A 556 -20.18 -24.15 -1.74
N THR A 557 -20.66 -23.49 -2.80
CA THR A 557 -21.93 -23.87 -3.43
C THR A 557 -21.77 -25.17 -4.21
N ARG A 558 -22.89 -25.84 -4.51
CA ARG A 558 -22.88 -27.08 -5.29
C ARG A 558 -22.21 -26.91 -6.66
N SER A 559 -22.41 -25.76 -7.31
CA SER A 559 -21.78 -25.44 -8.60
C SER A 559 -20.26 -25.38 -8.48
N LEU A 560 -19.74 -24.61 -7.51
CA LEU A 560 -18.30 -24.42 -7.33
C LEU A 560 -17.58 -25.71 -6.91
N LEU A 561 -18.20 -26.53 -6.08
CA LEU A 561 -17.64 -27.82 -5.66
C LEU A 561 -17.60 -28.85 -6.78
N SER A 562 -18.50 -28.74 -7.77
CA SER A 562 -18.56 -29.64 -8.92
C SER A 562 -17.54 -29.36 -10.02
N GLU A 563 -16.70 -28.33 -9.88
CA GLU A 563 -15.74 -27.92 -10.92
C GLU A 563 -14.56 -28.89 -11.12
N GLU A 564 -14.35 -29.86 -10.21
CA GLU A 564 -13.23 -30.83 -10.23
C GLU A 564 -11.83 -30.19 -10.33
N ARG A 565 -11.63 -29.00 -9.72
CA ARG A 565 -10.36 -28.24 -9.84
C ARG A 565 -9.52 -28.18 -8.57
N ILE A 566 -9.83 -29.05 -7.61
CA ILE A 566 -9.09 -29.20 -6.36
C ILE A 566 -8.38 -30.55 -6.44
N VAL A 567 -7.06 -30.53 -6.44
CA VAL A 567 -6.22 -31.72 -6.61
C VAL A 567 -5.39 -31.95 -5.36
N PHE A 568 -5.54 -33.14 -4.77
CA PHE A 568 -4.67 -33.63 -3.71
C PHE A 568 -3.72 -34.69 -4.27
N THR A 569 -2.42 -34.61 -4.00
CA THR A 569 -1.44 -35.56 -4.55
C THR A 569 -0.38 -35.90 -3.52
N ARG A 570 -0.26 -37.19 -3.16
CA ARG A 570 0.75 -37.68 -2.19
C ARG A 570 0.72 -36.96 -0.83
N CYS A 571 -0.46 -36.57 -0.37
CA CYS A 571 -0.64 -36.02 0.97
C CYS A 571 -0.75 -37.13 2.02
N GLN A 572 -0.19 -36.92 3.20
CA GLN A 572 -0.27 -37.82 4.35
C GLN A 572 -1.16 -37.20 5.41
N PHE A 573 -2.11 -37.98 5.93
CA PHE A 573 -3.02 -37.57 6.99
C PHE A 573 -2.90 -38.57 8.14
N GLU A 574 -2.57 -38.09 9.33
CA GLU A 574 -2.28 -38.91 10.51
C GLU A 574 -2.93 -38.27 11.75
N ASN A 575 -3.63 -39.06 12.55
CA ASN A 575 -4.13 -38.66 13.88
C ASN A 575 -4.98 -37.37 13.93
N ASN A 576 -5.58 -36.93 12.81
CA ASN A 576 -6.43 -35.75 12.79
C ASN A 576 -7.79 -36.06 13.41
N ILE A 577 -8.39 -35.07 14.08
CA ILE A 577 -9.62 -35.23 14.86
C ILE A 577 -10.61 -34.15 14.46
N ALA A 578 -11.72 -34.56 13.87
CA ALA A 578 -12.93 -33.73 13.78
C ALA A 578 -13.66 -33.82 15.12
N SER A 579 -13.55 -32.76 15.92
CA SER A 579 -14.21 -32.66 17.21
C SER A 579 -15.57 -31.98 17.07
N SER A 580 -16.59 -32.46 17.77
CA SER A 580 -17.75 -31.67 18.20
C SER A 580 -18.55 -32.46 19.25
N TYR A 581 -19.29 -31.76 20.10
CA TYR A 581 -19.98 -32.35 21.26
C TYR A 581 -21.18 -33.23 20.88
N TYR A 582 -21.59 -34.10 21.82
CA TYR A 582 -22.81 -34.94 21.83
C TYR A 582 -24.14 -34.20 21.57
N MET A 583 -24.15 -32.86 21.47
CA MET A 583 -25.36 -32.08 21.22
C MET A 583 -25.82 -32.17 19.76
N ASN A 584 -24.90 -32.41 18.81
CA ASN A 584 -25.22 -32.66 17.41
C ASN A 584 -24.54 -33.96 16.93
N PRO A 585 -24.89 -35.14 17.50
CA PRO A 585 -24.24 -36.40 17.19
C PRO A 585 -24.53 -36.87 15.75
N ASP A 586 -25.56 -36.30 15.13
CA ASP A 586 -26.00 -36.60 13.76
C ASP A 586 -25.31 -35.71 12.71
N ASP A 587 -24.56 -34.67 13.13
CA ASP A 587 -23.84 -33.83 12.19
C ASP A 587 -22.66 -34.62 11.59
N PRO A 588 -22.46 -34.57 10.26
CA PRO A 588 -21.38 -35.30 9.63
C PRO A 588 -20.00 -34.73 9.97
N HIS A 589 -19.07 -35.61 10.32
CA HIS A 589 -17.66 -35.29 10.62
C HIS A 589 -16.71 -35.77 9.52
N GLY A 590 -15.62 -35.05 9.32
CA GLY A 590 -14.50 -35.48 8.48
C GLY A 590 -13.15 -35.27 9.15
N ASN A 591 -12.56 -36.33 9.72
CA ASN A 591 -11.27 -36.25 10.42
C ASN A 591 -10.13 -35.72 9.52
N ASP A 592 -10.07 -36.15 8.27
CA ASP A 592 -8.99 -35.73 7.36
C ASP A 592 -9.44 -34.63 6.41
N ILE A 593 -10.44 -34.90 5.57
CA ILE A 593 -10.98 -33.94 4.62
C ILE A 593 -12.50 -33.94 4.72
N TYR A 594 -13.10 -32.76 4.84
CA TYR A 594 -14.55 -32.58 4.82
C TYR A 594 -14.98 -31.61 3.71
N PHE A 595 -15.79 -32.09 2.77
CA PHE A 595 -16.45 -31.26 1.75
C PHE A 595 -17.85 -30.84 2.23
N TYR A 596 -18.09 -29.53 2.32
CA TYR A 596 -19.33 -28.97 2.84
C TYR A 596 -20.02 -28.03 1.85
N VAL A 597 -21.30 -28.29 1.57
CA VAL A 597 -22.12 -27.49 0.65
C VAL A 597 -22.97 -26.50 1.44
N TRP A 598 -22.77 -25.19 1.25
CA TRP A 598 -23.61 -24.18 1.89
C TRP A 598 -24.90 -23.97 1.10
N GLY A 599 -26.04 -23.91 1.79
CA GLY A 599 -27.36 -23.66 1.19
C GLY A 599 -28.28 -24.87 1.04
N MET A 600 -27.93 -26.05 1.59
CA MET A 600 -28.89 -27.13 1.81
C MET A 600 -29.54 -26.99 3.19
N HIS A 601 -30.47 -26.06 3.34
CA HIS A 601 -31.59 -26.31 4.25
C HIS A 601 -32.62 -27.06 3.41
N TYR A 602 -32.89 -28.31 3.78
CA TYR A 602 -34.01 -29.07 3.23
C TYR A 602 -35.34 -28.38 3.50
#